data_AF-A0A970VTF3-F1
#
_entry.id   AF-A0A970VTF3-F1
#
_cell.length_a   1.000
_cell.length_b   1.000
_cell.length_c   1.000
_cell.angle_alpha   90.00
_cell.angle_beta   90.00
_cell.angle_gamma   90.00
#
_symmetry.space_group_name_H-M   'P 1'
#
loop_
_entity.id
_entity.type
_entity.pdbx_description
1 polymer ?
#
loop_
_entity_poly.entity_id
_entity_poly.type
_entity_poly.pdbx_seq_one_letter_code
_entity_poly.pdbx_strand_id
1 'polypeptide(L)' 'MKVELISYTPNPEKVVAAAARLCYSEDSAVDIMTGLPQEKIESLLKKLLKMGHLSPFEHVSFTFAVEG' A
#
# COMPACT_ATOMS: atom_id res chain seq x y z
N MET A 1 -23.46 15.29 7.96
CA MET A 1 -22.22 14.83 7.33
C MET A 1 -22.29 13.34 7.03
N LYS A 2 -22.41 13.01 5.75
CA LYS A 2 -22.36 11.67 5.14
C LYS A 2 -21.04 11.55 4.40
N VAL A 3 -20.34 10.43 4.54
CA VAL A 3 -19.05 10.18 3.89
C VAL A 3 -19.09 8.81 3.21
N GLU A 4 -18.81 8.75 1.92
CA GLU A 4 -18.80 7.52 1.12
C GLU A 4 -17.50 7.38 0.34
N LEU A 5 -16.88 6.20 0.36
CA LEU A 5 -15.74 5.89 -0.50
C LEU A 5 -16.24 5.61 -1.92
N ILE A 6 -15.84 6.44 -2.88
CA ILE A 6 -16.31 6.37 -4.27
C ILE A 6 -15.27 5.83 -5.24
N SER A 7 -13.98 5.85 -4.88
CA SER A 7 -12.90 5.29 -5.70
C SER A 7 -11.68 4.97 -4.84
N TYR A 8 -10.93 3.93 -5.19
CA TYR A 8 -9.69 3.56 -4.52
C TYR A 8 -8.74 2.79 -5.44
N THR A 9 -7.44 2.84 -5.15
CA THR A 9 -6.45 1.99 -5.81
C THR A 9 -6.69 0.51 -5.49
N PRO A 10 -6.90 -0.38 -6.47
CA PRO A 10 -7.12 -1.81 -6.20
C PRO A 10 -5.93 -2.45 -5.49
N ASN A 11 -6.21 -3.30 -4.49
CA ASN A 11 -5.19 -3.98 -3.67
C ASN A 11 -4.14 -3.01 -3.07
N PRO A 12 -4.56 -1.97 -2.34
CA PRO A 12 -3.67 -0.86 -1.97
C PRO A 12 -2.46 -1.31 -1.15
N GLU A 13 -2.65 -2.28 -0.24
CA GLU A 13 -1.56 -2.85 0.57
C GLU A 13 -0.45 -3.49 -0.28
N LYS A 14 -0.83 -4.20 -1.36
CA LYS A 14 0.13 -4.81 -2.29
C LYS A 14 0.89 -3.75 -3.08
N VAL A 15 0.20 -2.68 -3.49
CA VAL A 15 0.81 -1.56 -4.21
C VAL A 15 1.85 -0.87 -3.32
N VAL A 16 1.52 -0.58 -2.07
CA VAL A 16 2.49 0.01 -1.12
C VAL A 16 3.67 -0.94 -0.85
N ALA A 17 3.41 -2.23 -0.65
CA ALA A 17 4.47 -3.23 -0.46
C ALA A 17 5.41 -3.34 -1.67
N ALA A 18 4.87 -3.31 -2.89
CA ALA A 18 5.63 -3.32 -4.13
C ALA A 18 6.45 -2.04 -4.31
N ALA A 19 5.86 -0.88 -4.01
CA ALA A 19 6.56 0.41 -4.07
C ALA A 19 7.73 0.50 -3.07
N ALA A 20 7.56 -0.06 -1.86
CA ALA A 20 8.56 0.02 -0.80
C ALA A 20 9.79 -0.88 -1.02
N ARG A 21 9.60 -2.06 -1.63
CA ARG A 21 10.66 -3.08 -1.71
C ARG A 21 11.68 -2.87 -2.83
N LEU A 22 11.42 -1.99 -3.80
CA LEU A 22 12.43 -1.55 -4.78
C LEU A 22 13.67 -0.93 -4.10
N CYS A 23 13.55 -0.50 -2.84
CA CYS A 23 14.64 0.08 -2.07
C CYS A 23 15.38 -0.92 -1.15
N TYR A 24 14.87 -2.15 -0.95
CA TYR A 24 15.36 -3.07 0.10
C TYR A 24 15.54 -4.56 -0.29
N SER A 25 15.25 -4.98 -1.53
CA SER A 25 15.52 -6.37 -1.99
C SER A 25 15.84 -6.46 -3.49
N GLU A 26 16.52 -7.53 -3.90
CA GLU A 26 16.73 -7.90 -5.31
C GLU A 26 15.48 -8.50 -5.98
N ASP A 27 14.41 -8.79 -5.20
CA ASP A 27 13.13 -9.27 -5.75
C ASP A 27 12.46 -8.16 -6.59
N SER A 28 11.93 -8.51 -7.75
CA SER A 28 11.23 -7.55 -8.61
C SER A 28 9.91 -7.12 -7.96
N ALA A 29 9.49 -5.87 -8.17
CA ALA A 29 8.15 -5.39 -7.79
C ALA A 29 7.04 -6.29 -8.37
N VAL A 30 7.31 -6.99 -9.47
CA VAL A 30 6.42 -7.96 -10.11
C VAL A 30 6.24 -9.23 -9.27
N ASP A 31 7.30 -9.72 -8.62
CA ASP A 31 7.26 -10.92 -7.78
C ASP A 31 6.41 -10.68 -6.53
N ILE A 32 6.43 -9.45 -6.04
CA ILE A 32 5.63 -8.99 -4.89
C ILE A 32 4.15 -8.95 -5.24
N MET A 33 3.82 -8.44 -6.41
CA MET A 33 2.44 -8.37 -6.89
C MET A 33 1.82 -9.75 -7.11
N THR A 34 2.65 -10.76 -7.38
CA THR A 34 2.21 -12.11 -7.82
C THR A 34 2.36 -13.21 -6.76
N GLY A 35 3.23 -13.04 -5.75
CA GLY A 35 3.64 -14.19 -4.91
C GLY A 35 3.77 -13.96 -3.40
N LEU A 36 3.57 -12.74 -2.87
CA LEU A 36 3.72 -12.51 -1.43
C LEU A 36 2.46 -12.91 -0.62
N PRO A 37 2.61 -13.75 0.43
CA PRO A 37 1.52 -14.02 1.38
C PRO A 37 1.07 -12.75 2.10
N GLN A 38 -0.23 -12.66 2.40
CA GLN A 38 -0.85 -11.52 3.07
C GLN A 38 -0.15 -11.14 4.39
N GLU A 39 0.23 -12.13 5.21
CA GLU A 39 0.94 -11.92 6.47
C GLU A 39 2.28 -11.18 6.31
N LYS A 40 3.00 -11.47 5.21
CA LYS A 40 4.28 -10.80 4.90
C LYS A 40 4.05 -9.36 4.45
N ILE A 41 2.97 -9.10 3.70
CA ILE A 41 2.58 -7.74 3.30
C ILE A 41 2.27 -6.91 4.55
N GLU A 42 1.43 -7.42 5.46
CA GLU A 42 1.10 -6.72 6.70
C GLU A 42 2.32 -6.44 7.59
N SER A 43 3.21 -7.42 7.73
CA SER A 43 4.45 -7.28 8.48
C SER A 43 5.35 -6.18 7.88
N LEU A 44 5.45 -6.14 6.56
CA LEU A 44 6.20 -5.10 5.84
C LEU A 44 5.56 -3.72 6.06
N LEU A 45 4.25 -3.57 5.88
CA LEU A 45 3.57 -2.28 6.10
C LEU A 45 3.76 -1.75 7.53
N LYS A 46 3.63 -2.62 8.53
CA LYS A 46 3.92 -2.29 9.94
C LYS A 46 5.36 -1.82 10.13
N LYS A 47 6.32 -2.48 9.46
CA LYS A 47 7.74 -2.07 9.51
C LYS A 47 7.95 -0.69 8.88
N LEU A 48 7.35 -0.42 7.72
CA LEU A 48 7.46 0.89 7.04
C LEU A 48 6.94 2.03 7.92
N LEU A 49 5.77 1.84 8.55
CA LEU A 49 5.20 2.81 9.49
C LEU A 49 6.13 3.06 10.69
N LYS A 50 6.68 1.99 11.30
CA LYS A 50 7.61 2.12 12.43
C LYS A 50 8.90 2.85 12.07
N MET A 51 9.34 2.74 10.83
CA MET A 51 10.55 3.41 10.33
C MET A 51 10.29 4.86 9.89
N GLY A 52 9.02 5.29 9.81
CA GLY A 52 8.67 6.58 9.19
C GLY A 52 8.95 6.63 7.69
N HIS A 53 9.07 5.47 7.02
CA HIS A 53 9.27 5.40 5.57
C HIS A 53 7.91 5.53 4.88
N LEU A 54 7.40 6.76 4.80
CA LEU A 54 6.03 7.04 4.38
C LEU A 54 5.87 7.18 2.86
N SER A 55 6.94 7.46 2.11
CA SER A 55 6.86 7.67 0.66
C SER A 55 6.20 6.53 -0.13
N PRO A 56 6.34 5.23 0.22
CA PRO A 56 5.64 4.16 -0.49
C PRO A 56 4.11 4.23 -0.37
N PHE A 57 3.58 4.87 0.68
CA PHE A 57 2.15 5.04 0.89
C PHE A 57 1.54 6.11 -0.04
N GLU A 58 2.35 6.96 -0.66
CA GLU A 58 1.90 7.97 -1.63
C GLU A 58 1.47 7.36 -2.96
N HIS A 59 1.76 6.07 -3.19
CA HIS A 59 1.40 5.35 -4.41
C HIS A 59 -0.05 4.83 -4.42
N VAL A 60 -0.81 5.07 -3.35
CA VAL A 60 -2.23 4.68 -3.26
C VAL A 60 -3.11 5.89 -3.01
N SER A 61 -4.30 5.86 -3.61
CA SER A 61 -5.29 6.93 -3.50
C SER A 61 -6.63 6.36 -3.06
N PHE A 62 -7.34 7.14 -2.25
CA PHE A 62 -8.72 6.90 -1.84
C PHE A 62 -9.50 8.19 -2.02
N THR A 63 -10.67 8.10 -2.67
CA THR A 63 -11.52 9.25 -2.97
C THR A 63 -12.83 9.09 -2.23
N PHE A 64 -13.18 10.09 -1.42
CA PHE A 64 -14.41 10.11 -0.65
C PHE A 64 -15.34 11.22 -1.14
N ALA A 65 -16.62 10.90 -1.30
CA ALA A 65 -17.70 11.88 -1.41
C ALA A 65 -18.12 12.30 0.00
N VAL A 66 -18.28 13.60 0.23
CA VAL A 66 -18.67 14.16 1.53
C VAL A 66 -19.86 15.11 1.32
N GLU A 67 -20.97 14.85 2.00
CA GLU A 67 -22.23 15.59 1.86
C GLU A 67 -22.84 15.97 3.22
N GLY A 68 -23.48 17.13 3.31
CA GLY A 68 -24.16 17.63 4.51
C GLY A 68 -23.21 18.15 5.57
#